data_AF-A0A096AL58-F1
#
_entry.id   AF-A0A096AL58-F1
#
_cell.length_a   1.000
_cell.length_b   1.000
_cell.length_c   1.000
_cell.angle_alpha   90.00
_cell.angle_beta   90.00
_cell.angle_gamma   90.00
#
_symmetry.space_group_name_H-M   'P 1'
#
loop_
_entity.id
_entity.type
_entity.pdbx_description
1 polymer ?
#
loop_
_entity_poly.entity_id
_entity_poly.type
_entity_poly.pdbx_seq_one_letter_code
_entity_poly.pdbx_strand_id
1 'polypeptide(L)'
;MDKKELRKEILQRLYEKGYRYIARDLKPLLYVYKEKPYKYYDLWNSEDPSMLPFDAFNDLFQDVKFEDKEPFDIEKELGIVDWSTIPKDTKVLVSRDGEFWTNRYFKEYRKNSAQPFVVYADGVTSWSAAYDGNIAKFEYCKLVTEGNNESTF
;
A
#
# COMPACT_ATOMS: atom_id res chain seq x y z
N MET A 1 22.68 5.96 -7.08
CA MET A 1 21.25 5.79 -6.78
C MET A 1 20.63 7.18 -6.65
N ASP A 2 19.50 7.42 -7.33
CA ASP A 2 18.79 8.70 -7.22
C ASP A 2 18.17 8.86 -5.82
N LYS A 3 17.99 10.11 -5.36
CA LYS A 3 17.42 10.38 -4.02
C LYS A 3 15.99 9.86 -3.88
N LYS A 4 15.17 9.89 -4.94
CA LYS A 4 13.80 9.38 -4.90
C LYS A 4 13.78 7.86 -4.79
N GLU A 5 14.63 7.18 -5.57
CA GLU A 5 14.77 5.73 -5.50
C GLU A 5 15.27 5.29 -4.11
N LEU A 6 16.30 5.95 -3.56
CA LEU A 6 16.79 5.67 -2.21
C LEU A 6 15.68 5.89 -1.16
N ARG A 7 14.92 6.98 -1.25
CA ARG A 7 13.80 7.25 -0.35
C ARG A 7 12.76 6.13 -0.42
N LYS A 8 12.41 5.65 -1.62
CA LYS A 8 11.44 4.57 -1.81
C LYS A 8 11.94 3.24 -1.22
N GLU A 9 13.21 2.88 -1.44
CA GLU A 9 13.81 1.67 -0.85
C GLU A 9 13.81 1.72 0.69
N ILE A 10 14.12 2.87 1.28
CA ILE A 10 14.07 3.10 2.72
C ILE A 10 12.66 2.91 3.26
N LEU A 11 11.67 3.54 2.62
CA LEU A 11 10.27 3.41 3.01
C LEU A 11 9.80 1.95 2.96
N GLN A 12 10.18 1.21 1.92
CA GLN A 12 9.86 -0.21 1.78
C GLN A 12 10.45 -1.04 2.93
N ARG A 13 11.72 -0.83 3.28
CA ARG A 13 12.36 -1.53 4.41
C ARG A 13 11.72 -1.18 5.76
N LEU A 14 11.32 0.08 5.95
CA LEU A 14 10.58 0.50 7.15
C LEU A 14 9.23 -0.22 7.24
N TYR A 15 8.50 -0.28 6.12
CA TYR A 15 7.21 -0.95 6.04
C TYR A 15 7.32 -2.45 6.34
N GLU A 16 8.32 -3.14 5.78
CA GLU A 16 8.61 -4.55 6.04
C GLU A 16 8.95 -4.82 7.51
N LYS A 17 9.57 -3.85 8.21
CA LYS A 17 9.85 -3.91 9.65
C LYS A 17 8.65 -3.54 10.54
N GLY A 18 7.51 -3.21 9.94
CA GLY A 18 6.27 -2.88 10.65
C GLY A 18 6.08 -1.41 10.98
N TYR A 19 6.97 -0.51 10.54
CA TYR A 19 6.73 0.93 10.67
C TYR A 19 5.68 1.37 9.64
N ARG A 20 4.84 2.32 10.02
CA ARG A 20 3.70 2.81 9.22
C ARG A 20 3.72 4.31 9.03
N TYR A 21 4.33 5.04 9.96
CA TYR A 21 4.34 6.50 9.92
C TYR A 21 5.73 7.09 10.15
N ILE A 22 5.96 8.26 9.58
CA ILE A 22 7.10 9.14 9.84
C ILE A 22 6.54 10.47 10.35
N ALA A 23 7.13 11.05 11.38
CA ALA A 23 6.77 12.39 11.82
C ALA A 23 8.00 13.17 12.27
N ARG A 24 7.87 14.49 12.25
CA ARG A 24 8.94 15.42 12.63
C ARG A 24 8.48 16.31 13.77
N ASP A 25 9.30 16.39 14.80
CA ASP A 25 9.07 17.26 15.95
C ASP A 25 9.42 18.72 15.63
N LEU A 26 8.98 19.65 16.50
CA LEU A 26 9.29 21.07 16.35
C LEU A 26 10.80 21.33 16.49
N LYS A 27 11.46 20.60 17.40
CA LYS A 27 12.93 20.49 17.44
C LYS A 27 13.25 19.40 16.42
N PRO A 28 13.75 19.71 15.21
CA PRO A 28 13.48 19.06 13.90
C PRO A 28 13.98 17.61 13.73
N LEU A 29 13.81 16.80 14.77
CA LEU A 29 14.11 15.39 14.86
C LEU A 29 13.00 14.62 14.16
N LEU A 30 13.41 13.64 13.38
CA LEU A 30 12.57 12.77 12.58
C LEU A 30 12.45 11.42 13.30
N TYR A 31 11.24 10.89 13.36
CA TYR A 31 10.95 9.62 14.01
C TYR A 31 10.10 8.72 13.10
N VAL A 32 10.25 7.41 13.29
CA VAL A 32 9.40 6.39 12.69
C VAL A 32 8.52 5.74 13.75
N TYR A 33 7.28 5.42 13.40
CA TYR A 33 6.25 4.88 14.30
C TYR A 33 5.55 3.69 13.66
N LYS A 34 5.19 2.68 14.47
CA LYS A 34 4.38 1.54 14.02
C LYS A 34 2.89 1.81 14.10
N GLU A 35 2.48 2.51 15.15
CA GLU A 35 1.12 3.03 15.32
C GLU A 35 1.04 4.50 14.91
N LYS A 36 -0.18 4.99 14.65
CA LYS A 36 -0.39 6.38 14.23
C LYS A 36 -0.07 7.34 15.40
N PRO A 37 0.97 8.19 15.29
CA PRO A 37 1.26 9.14 16.34
C PRO A 37 0.27 10.30 16.38
N TYR A 38 0.21 11.00 17.51
CA TYR A 38 -0.57 12.22 17.72
C TYR A 38 0.32 13.36 18.22
N LYS A 39 -0.09 14.61 17.98
CA LYS A 39 0.66 15.76 18.47
C LYS A 39 0.50 15.93 19.98
N TYR A 40 1.61 16.15 20.67
CA TYR A 40 1.65 16.45 22.09
C TYR A 40 2.68 17.56 22.32
N TYR A 41 2.22 18.78 22.59
CA TYR A 41 3.06 19.98 22.67
C TYR A 41 3.93 20.19 21.42
N ASP A 42 5.25 20.07 21.55
CA ASP A 42 6.26 20.35 20.53
C ASP A 42 6.76 19.08 19.81
N LEU A 43 6.10 17.93 20.03
CA LEU A 43 6.49 16.64 19.46
C LEU A 43 5.31 15.79 18.99
N TRP A 44 5.62 14.75 18.23
CA TRP A 44 4.73 13.64 17.90
C TRP A 44 4.95 12.48 18.88
N ASN A 45 3.88 12.03 19.51
CA ASN A 45 3.90 10.97 20.51
C ASN A 45 3.06 9.77 20.06
N SER A 46 3.29 8.62 20.67
CA SER A 46 2.61 7.36 20.39
C SER A 46 2.42 6.57 21.69
N GLU A 47 1.32 5.83 21.79
CA GLU A 47 1.14 4.88 22.90
C GLU A 47 2.08 3.68 22.79
N ASP A 48 2.45 3.30 21.55
CA ASP A 48 3.50 2.31 21.31
C ASP A 48 4.88 2.95 21.54
N PRO A 49 5.67 2.44 22.51
CA PRO A 49 7.01 2.95 22.80
C PRO A 49 8.07 2.56 21.75
N SER A 50 7.70 1.82 20.70
CA SER A 50 8.63 1.32 19.67
C SER A 50 9.08 2.35 18.63
N MET A 51 8.81 3.64 18.87
CA MET A 51 9.29 4.72 18.02
C MET A 51 10.83 4.80 18.03
N LEU A 52 11.42 5.09 16.88
CA LEU A 52 12.88 5.21 16.75
C LEU A 52 13.28 6.54 16.09
N PRO A 53 14.37 7.18 16.57
CA PRO A 53 14.99 8.27 15.84
C PRO A 53 15.39 7.85 14.43
N PHE A 54 15.18 8.74 13.48
CA PHE A 54 15.32 8.49 12.04
C PHE A 54 16.06 9.63 11.31
N ASP A 55 16.86 10.40 12.06
CA ASP A 55 17.53 11.62 11.58
C ASP A 55 18.64 11.39 10.54
N ALA A 56 19.17 10.17 10.45
CA ALA A 56 20.24 9.83 9.50
C ALA A 56 19.85 10.09 8.03
N PHE A 57 18.55 10.15 7.74
CA PHE A 57 17.99 10.37 6.41
C PHE A 57 17.26 11.70 6.28
N ASN A 58 17.56 12.67 7.14
CA ASN A 58 16.85 13.94 7.21
C ASN A 58 16.78 14.68 5.85
N ASP A 59 17.85 14.62 5.05
CA ASP A 59 17.92 15.25 3.73
C ASP A 59 16.95 14.64 2.71
N LEU A 60 16.50 13.40 2.95
CA LEU A 60 15.53 12.72 2.10
C LEU A 60 14.08 13.05 2.46
N PHE A 61 13.80 13.56 3.67
CA PHE A 61 12.45 13.75 4.24
C PHE A 61 12.15 15.21 4.66
N GLN A 62 12.68 16.18 3.93
CA GLN A 62 12.52 17.62 4.21
C GLN A 62 11.08 18.14 4.01
N ASP A 63 10.28 17.39 3.27
CA ASP A 63 8.86 17.61 3.04
C ASP A 63 7.99 17.27 4.27
N VAL A 64 8.45 16.38 5.15
CA VAL A 64 7.77 16.05 6.41
C VAL A 64 8.02 17.16 7.42
N LYS A 65 6.97 17.81 7.92
CA LYS A 65 7.05 18.99 8.78
C LYS A 65 6.23 18.81 10.05
N PHE A 66 6.64 19.49 11.12
CA PHE A 66 5.86 19.48 12.36
C PHE A 66 4.47 20.10 12.17
N GLU A 67 4.33 21.07 11.26
CA GLU A 67 3.05 21.74 10.98
C GLU A 67 2.02 20.84 10.28
N ASP A 68 2.45 19.71 9.71
CA ASP A 68 1.55 18.78 9.01
C ASP A 68 0.42 18.32 9.94
N LYS A 69 -0.81 18.32 9.43
CA LYS A 69 -1.99 17.96 10.24
C LYS A 69 -1.98 16.48 10.65
N GLU A 70 -1.41 15.66 9.79
CA GLU A 70 -1.33 14.21 9.89
C GLU A 70 0.14 13.80 9.72
N PRO A 71 0.58 12.71 10.35
CA PRO A 71 1.93 12.20 10.13
C PRO A 71 2.08 11.68 8.71
N PHE A 72 3.31 11.58 8.23
CA PHE A 72 3.61 11.03 6.93
C PHE A 72 3.31 9.53 6.90
N ASP A 73 2.44 9.10 5.99
CA ASP A 73 1.97 7.72 5.88
C ASP A 73 2.81 6.95 4.86
N ILE A 74 3.56 5.96 5.35
CA ILE A 74 4.47 5.14 4.54
C ILE A 74 3.69 4.27 3.55
N GLU A 75 2.57 3.70 3.98
CA GLU A 75 1.76 2.80 3.15
C GLU A 75 1.19 3.56 1.95
N LYS A 76 0.66 4.75 2.23
CA LYS A 76 0.12 5.66 1.23
C LYS A 76 1.20 6.15 0.25
N GLU A 77 2.37 6.54 0.74
CA GLU A 77 3.47 6.98 -0.13
C GLU A 77 3.95 5.85 -1.05
N LEU A 78 4.04 4.62 -0.52
CA LEU A 78 4.42 3.45 -1.31
C LEU A 78 3.33 3.00 -2.28
N GLY A 79 2.12 3.57 -2.20
CA GLY A 79 0.98 3.17 -3.02
C GLY A 79 0.52 1.74 -2.71
N ILE A 80 0.74 1.26 -1.48
CA ILE A 80 0.27 -0.05 -1.05
C ILE A 80 -1.25 0.03 -0.88
N VAL A 81 -1.94 -0.89 -1.53
CA VAL A 81 -3.41 -0.92 -1.56
C VAL A 81 -3.91 -1.89 -0.49
N ASP A 82 -4.79 -1.42 0.39
CA ASP A 82 -5.55 -2.31 1.28
C ASP A 82 -6.64 -3.02 0.48
N TRP A 83 -6.27 -4.17 -0.09
CA TRP A 83 -7.15 -5.01 -0.90
C TRP A 83 -8.37 -5.56 -0.15
N SER A 84 -8.38 -5.54 1.19
CA SER A 84 -9.55 -5.96 1.96
C SER A 84 -10.72 -4.97 1.86
N THR A 85 -10.45 -3.73 1.44
CA THR A 85 -11.45 -2.65 1.32
C THR A 85 -11.98 -2.46 -0.11
N ILE A 86 -11.35 -3.10 -1.10
CA ILE A 86 -11.69 -2.90 -2.50
C ILE A 86 -13.07 -3.49 -2.81
N PRO A 87 -14.00 -2.71 -3.41
CA PRO A 87 -15.33 -3.21 -3.74
C PRO A 87 -15.32 -4.34 -4.77
N LYS A 88 -16.33 -5.21 -4.70
CA LYS A 88 -16.64 -6.15 -5.79
C LYS A 88 -16.80 -5.42 -7.12
N ASP A 89 -16.47 -6.11 -8.20
CA ASP A 89 -16.54 -5.61 -9.57
C ASP A 89 -15.59 -4.43 -9.88
N THR A 90 -14.63 -4.14 -9.01
CA THR A 90 -13.52 -3.24 -9.34
C THR A 90 -12.68 -3.86 -10.45
N LYS A 91 -12.38 -3.09 -11.51
CA LYS A 91 -11.53 -3.54 -12.62
C LYS A 91 -10.10 -3.73 -12.14
N VAL A 92 -9.55 -4.91 -12.37
CA VAL A 92 -8.20 -5.29 -11.95
C VAL A 92 -7.45 -6.04 -13.05
N LEU A 93 -6.13 -5.92 -13.03
CA LEU A 93 -5.23 -6.83 -13.73
C LEU A 93 -4.72 -7.87 -12.74
N VAL A 94 -4.82 -9.15 -13.10
CA VAL A 94 -4.33 -10.25 -12.27
C VAL A 94 -3.34 -11.13 -13.01
N SER A 95 -2.44 -11.75 -12.26
CA SER A 95 -1.40 -12.64 -12.81
C SER A 95 -1.07 -13.80 -11.86
N ARG A 96 -0.66 -14.93 -12.43
CA ARG A 96 -0.16 -16.10 -11.68
C ARG A 96 1.35 -16.10 -11.52
N ASP A 97 2.07 -15.47 -12.45
CA ASP A 97 3.53 -15.48 -12.55
C ASP A 97 4.15 -14.08 -12.43
N GLY A 98 3.33 -13.03 -12.42
CA GLY A 98 3.77 -11.64 -12.42
C GLY A 98 4.18 -11.13 -13.82
N GLU A 99 4.19 -11.99 -14.83
CA GLU A 99 4.61 -11.69 -16.20
C GLU A 99 3.40 -11.50 -17.13
N PHE A 100 2.46 -12.45 -17.13
CA PHE A 100 1.27 -12.40 -17.96
C PHE A 100 0.07 -11.89 -17.17
N TRP A 101 -0.48 -10.75 -17.61
CA TRP A 101 -1.55 -10.05 -16.94
C TRP A 101 -2.86 -10.16 -17.72
N THR A 102 -3.97 -10.35 -17.01
CA THR A 102 -5.29 -10.45 -17.65
C THR A 102 -6.34 -9.62 -16.92
N ASN A 103 -7.24 -9.02 -17.70
CA ASN A 103 -8.32 -8.16 -17.19
C ASN A 103 -9.40 -8.99 -16.49
N ARG A 104 -9.73 -8.66 -15.25
CA ARG A 104 -10.78 -9.32 -14.47
C ARG A 104 -11.54 -8.32 -13.59
N TYR A 105 -12.58 -8.80 -12.93
CA TYR A 105 -13.36 -8.06 -11.95
C TYR A 105 -13.09 -8.61 -10.55
N PHE A 106 -12.72 -7.73 -9.62
CA PHE A 106 -12.39 -8.11 -8.25
C PHE A 106 -13.60 -8.71 -7.52
N LYS A 107 -13.38 -9.78 -6.75
CA LYS A 107 -14.41 -10.38 -5.90
C LYS A 107 -14.10 -10.18 -4.42
N GLU A 108 -12.92 -10.59 -3.97
CA GLU A 108 -12.48 -10.46 -2.58
C GLU A 108 -10.98 -10.71 -2.44
N TYR A 109 -10.43 -10.26 -1.32
CA TYR A 109 -9.06 -10.55 -0.90
C TYR A 109 -9.06 -11.48 0.30
N ARG A 110 -8.30 -12.58 0.22
CA ARG A 110 -8.15 -13.58 1.27
C ARG A 110 -6.75 -13.54 1.86
N LYS A 111 -6.60 -12.82 2.96
CA LYS A 111 -5.34 -12.73 3.73
C LYS A 111 -4.82 -14.14 4.08
N ASN A 112 -3.50 -14.32 4.03
CA ASN A 112 -2.80 -15.58 4.34
C ASN A 112 -3.05 -16.74 3.34
N SER A 113 -3.46 -16.45 2.11
CA SER A 113 -3.51 -17.44 1.02
C SER A 113 -2.35 -17.23 0.05
N ALA A 114 -1.82 -18.32 -0.52
CA ALA A 114 -0.83 -18.24 -1.61
C ALA A 114 -1.40 -17.58 -2.88
N GLN A 115 -2.73 -17.63 -3.07
CA GLN A 115 -3.42 -16.93 -4.17
C GLN A 115 -4.54 -16.09 -3.55
N PRO A 116 -4.19 -14.95 -2.94
CA PRO A 116 -5.11 -14.21 -2.08
C PRO A 116 -6.12 -13.38 -2.88
N PHE A 117 -5.87 -13.13 -4.16
CA PHE A 117 -6.75 -12.32 -5.01
C PHE A 117 -7.78 -13.20 -5.68
N VAL A 118 -9.04 -13.03 -5.28
CA VAL A 118 -10.17 -13.74 -5.86
C VAL A 118 -10.90 -12.81 -6.82
N VAL A 119 -11.14 -13.29 -8.03
CA VAL A 119 -11.78 -12.52 -9.10
C VAL A 119 -12.90 -13.30 -9.75
N TYR A 120 -13.83 -12.58 -10.38
CA TYR A 120 -14.77 -13.14 -11.33
C TYR A 120 -14.06 -13.43 -12.66
N ALA A 121 -14.27 -14.61 -13.22
CA ALA A 121 -13.65 -15.11 -14.46
C ALA A 121 -14.65 -15.10 -15.63
N ASP A 122 -14.17 -15.38 -16.84
CA ASP A 122 -15.02 -15.53 -18.04
C ASP A 122 -15.94 -14.34 -18.35
N GLY A 123 -15.48 -13.13 -18.04
CA GLY A 123 -16.20 -11.88 -18.29
C GLY A 123 -17.42 -11.65 -17.41
N VAL A 124 -17.66 -12.48 -16.39
CA VAL A 124 -18.76 -12.30 -15.45
C VAL A 124 -18.39 -11.31 -14.33
N THR A 125 -19.42 -10.84 -13.63
CA THR A 125 -19.34 -9.95 -12.47
C THR A 125 -20.16 -10.54 -11.32
N SER A 126 -20.24 -9.84 -10.19
CA SER A 126 -21.12 -10.23 -9.08
C SER A 126 -22.59 -10.37 -9.50
N TRP A 127 -23.02 -9.65 -10.53
CA TRP A 127 -24.36 -9.70 -11.12
C TRP A 127 -24.68 -11.01 -11.89
N SER A 128 -23.70 -11.61 -12.57
CA SER A 128 -23.94 -12.73 -13.52
C SER A 128 -23.24 -14.03 -13.14
N ALA A 129 -22.41 -14.04 -12.11
CA ALA A 129 -21.78 -15.25 -11.59
C ALA A 129 -22.84 -16.19 -10.97
N ALA A 130 -23.04 -17.35 -11.59
CA ALA A 130 -24.10 -18.28 -11.20
C ALA A 130 -23.60 -19.45 -10.32
N TYR A 131 -22.30 -19.73 -10.31
CA TYR A 131 -21.70 -20.83 -9.55
C TYR A 131 -20.19 -20.62 -9.32
N ASP A 132 -19.57 -21.45 -8.48
CA ASP A 132 -18.17 -21.30 -8.06
C ASP A 132 -17.14 -21.39 -9.20
N GLY A 133 -17.50 -22.00 -10.32
CA GLY A 133 -16.66 -22.07 -11.52
C GLY A 133 -16.44 -20.70 -12.19
N ASN A 134 -17.26 -19.69 -11.87
CA ASN A 134 -17.08 -18.31 -12.33
C ASN A 134 -16.02 -17.52 -11.52
N ILE A 135 -15.25 -18.20 -10.67
CA ILE A 135 -14.27 -17.58 -9.78
C ILE A 135 -12.88 -18.14 -10.05
N ALA A 136 -11.88 -17.27 -10.09
CA ALA A 136 -10.49 -17.64 -10.17
C ALA A 136 -9.67 -16.99 -9.06
N LYS A 137 -8.55 -17.61 -8.70
CA LYS A 137 -7.60 -17.13 -7.68
C LYS A 137 -6.25 -16.86 -8.32
N PHE A 138 -5.63 -15.75 -7.90
CA PHE A 138 -4.36 -15.25 -8.43
C PHE A 138 -3.43 -14.83 -7.30
N GLU A 139 -2.12 -14.87 -7.61
CA GLU A 139 -1.06 -14.48 -6.68
C GLU A 139 -0.82 -12.96 -6.73
N TYR A 140 -0.95 -12.35 -7.91
CA TYR A 140 -0.70 -10.93 -8.12
C TYR A 140 -1.95 -10.19 -8.61
N CYS A 141 -2.13 -8.94 -8.18
CA CYS A 141 -3.23 -8.07 -8.57
C CYS A 141 -2.79 -6.59 -8.61
N LYS A 142 -3.30 -5.84 -9.57
CA LYS A 142 -3.09 -4.39 -9.75
C LYS A 142 -4.42 -3.71 -10.08
N LEU A 143 -4.64 -2.51 -9.57
CA LEU A 143 -5.78 -1.69 -9.98
C LEU A 143 -5.55 -1.20 -11.42
N VAL A 144 -6.62 -1.19 -12.22
CA VAL A 144 -6.59 -0.58 -13.54
C VAL A 144 -6.73 0.93 -13.37
N THR A 145 -5.68 1.69 -13.71
CA THR A 145 -5.78 3.14 -13.90
C THR A 145 -6.12 3.43 -15.35
N GLU A 146 -6.89 4.50 -15.61
CA GLU A 146 -7.17 4.93 -16.98
C GLU A 146 -5.86 5.29 -17.69
N GLY A 147 -5.38 4.38 -18.54
CA GLY A 147 -4.09 4.49 -19.23
C GLY A 147 -3.45 3.15 -19.62
N ASN A 148 -3.69 2.08 -18.85
CA ASN A 148 -3.09 0.76 -19.07
C ASN A 148 -4.07 -0.26 -19.68
N ASN A 149 -4.79 0.11 -20.74
CA ASN A 149 -5.44 -0.87 -21.59
C ASN A 149 -4.39 -1.52 -22.51
N GLU A 150 -3.46 -2.29 -21.94
CA GLU A 150 -2.69 -3.24 -22.73
C GLU A 150 -3.60 -4.44 -23.04
N SER A 151 -4.40 -4.25 -24.10
CA SER A 151 -5.11 -5.33 -24.76
C SER A 151 -4.12 -6.12 -25.60
N THR A 152 -3.50 -7.15 -25.04
CA THR A 152 -2.91 -8.22 -25.86
C THR A 152 -3.95 -9.31 -26.06
N PHE A 153 -4.35 -9.47 -27.32
CA PHE A 153 -5.24 -10.49 -27.84
C PHE A 153 -4.68 -11.91 -27.62
#